data_AF-A0A5J4RYI2-F1
#
_entry.id   AF-A0A5J4RYI2-F1
#
_cell.length_a   1.000
_cell.length_b   1.000
_cell.length_c   1.000
_cell.angle_alpha   90.00
_cell.angle_beta   90.00
_cell.angle_gamma   90.00
#
_symmetry.space_group_name_H-M   'P 1'
#
loop_
_entity.id
_entity.type
_entity.pdbx_description
1 polymer ?
#
loop_
_entity_poly.entity_id
_entity_poly.type
_entity_poly.pdbx_seq_one_letter_code
_entity_poly.pdbx_strand_id
1 'polypeptide(L)' 'MNTNFAKTFAGLATRILSKITALTMIQYLNLFVFNRNMNCIKINIC' A
#
# COMPACT_ATOMS: atom_id res chain seq x y z
N MET A 1 -27.58 1.54 18.58
CA MET A 1 -26.42 1.75 17.67
C MET A 1 -25.80 0.39 17.39
N ASN A 2 -26.06 -0.21 16.21
CA ASN A 2 -25.52 -1.52 15.82
C ASN A 2 -24.46 -1.29 14.74
N THR A 3 -23.25 -0.90 15.16
CA THR A 3 -22.14 -0.67 14.25
C THR A 3 -21.45 -2.01 14.00
N ASN A 4 -21.45 -2.48 12.75
CA ASN A 4 -20.82 -3.75 12.41
C ASN A 4 -19.30 -3.57 12.29
N PHE A 5 -18.57 -3.85 13.38
CA PHE A 5 -17.11 -3.67 13.45
C PHE A 5 -16.34 -4.50 12.41
N ALA A 6 -16.85 -5.68 12.03
CA ALA A 6 -16.23 -6.51 11.01
C ALA A 6 -16.16 -5.79 9.64
N LYS A 7 -17.24 -5.07 9.28
CA LYS A 7 -17.29 -4.27 8.04
C LYS A 7 -16.28 -3.12 8.06
N THR A 8 -16.15 -2.44 9.19
CA THR A 8 -15.18 -1.33 9.35
C THR A 8 -13.73 -1.84 9.30
N PHE A 9 -13.45 -2.98 9.93
CA PHE A 9 -12.12 -3.59 9.91
C PHE A 9 -11.71 -4.06 8.50
N ALA A 10 -12.61 -4.70 7.76
CA ALA A 10 -12.34 -5.13 6.39
C ALA A 10 -11.97 -3.94 5.47
N GLY A 11 -12.67 -2.80 5.62
CA GLY A 11 -12.35 -1.57 4.91
C GLY A 11 -10.97 -1.00 5.27
N LEU A 12 -10.60 -1.04 6.56
CA LEU A 12 -9.28 -0.63 7.02
C LEU A 12 -8.17 -1.53 6.46
N ALA A 13 -8.34 -2.86 6.56
CA ALA A 13 -7.39 -3.83 6.04
C ALA A 13 -7.15 -3.66 4.54
N THR A 14 -8.23 -3.46 3.77
CA THR A 14 -8.15 -3.21 2.32
C THR A 14 -7.37 -1.94 2.00
N ARG A 15 -7.56 -0.86 2.77
CA ARG A 15 -6.84 0.41 2.56
C ARG A 15 -5.35 0.28 2.86
N ILE A 16 -4.99 -0.41 3.94
CA ILE A 16 -3.59 -0.66 4.31
C ILE A 16 -2.91 -1.53 3.24
N LEU A 17 -3.55 -2.65 2.86
CA LEU A 17 -3.02 -3.55 1.84
C LEU A 17 -2.84 -2.85 0.50
N SER A 18 -3.84 -2.09 0.04
CA SER A 18 -3.76 -1.35 -1.22
C SER A 18 -2.56 -0.37 -1.25
N LYS A 19 -2.30 0.35 -0.15
CA LYS A 19 -1.15 1.25 -0.03
C LYS A 19 0.18 0.48 -0.08
N ILE A 20 0.30 -0.63 0.66
CA ILE A 20 1.51 -1.48 0.65
C ILE A 20 1.76 -2.03 -0.76
N THR A 21 0.74 -2.63 -1.38
CA THR A 21 0.83 -3.22 -2.73
C THR A 21 1.21 -2.18 -3.78
N ALA A 22 0.67 -0.95 -3.70
CA ALA A 22 1.05 0.11 -4.63
C ALA A 22 2.53 0.49 -4.49
N LEU A 23 3.04 0.65 -3.26
CA LEU A 23 4.45 0.94 -3.04
C LEU A 23 5.35 -0.20 -3.52
N THR A 24 5.02 -1.45 -3.21
CA THR A 24 5.85 -2.61 -3.62
C THR A 24 5.87 -2.77 -5.13
N MET A 25 4.74 -2.58 -5.81
CA MET A 25 4.64 -2.62 -7.27
C MET A 25 5.54 -1.56 -7.93
N ILE A 26 5.52 -0.32 -7.43
CA ILE A 26 6.36 0.76 -7.97
C ILE A 26 7.85 0.47 -7.77
N GLN A 27 8.22 -0.03 -6.58
CA GLN A 27 9.61 -0.41 -6.31
C GLN A 27 10.07 -1.57 -7.21
N TYR A 28 9.21 -2.57 -7.39
CA TYR A 28 9.46 -3.69 -8.30
C TYR A 28 9.69 -3.20 -9.72
N LEU A 29 8.80 -2.37 -10.26
CA LEU A 29 8.95 -1.84 -11.62
C LEU A 29 10.25 -1.03 -11.79
N ASN A 30 10.60 -0.18 -10.82
CA ASN A 30 11.84 0.59 -10.86
C ASN A 30 13.08 -0.30 -10.94
N LEU A 31 13.17 -1.33 -10.09
CA LEU A 31 14.34 -2.19 -10.03
C LEU A 31 14.40 -3.16 -11.22
N PHE A 32 13.29 -3.85 -11.52
CA PHE A 32 13.30 -4.98 -12.44
C PHE A 32 12.98 -4.60 -13.90
N VAL A 33 12.14 -3.60 -14.13
CA VAL A 33 11.77 -3.18 -15.50
C VAL A 33 12.65 -2.04 -15.99
N PHE A 34 12.91 -1.05 -15.12
CA PHE A 34 13.66 0.15 -15.50
C PHE A 34 15.14 0.12 -15.11
N ASN A 35 15.61 -0.90 -14.40
CA ASN A 35 16.98 -1.03 -13.89
C ASN A 35 17.46 0.23 -13.14
N ARG A 36 16.53 0.90 -12.44
CA ARG A 36 16.79 2.07 -11.60
C ARG A 36 16.93 1.61 -10.15
N ASN A 37 17.74 2.33 -9.38
CA ASN A 37 17.90 2.02 -7.96
C ASN A 37 16.56 2.10 -7.22
N MET A 38 16.37 1.26 -6.20
CA MET A 38 15.22 1.39 -5.31
C MET A 38 15.30 2.74 -4.61
N ASN A 39 14.46 3.69 -5.03
CA ASN A 39 14.44 5.02 -4.46
C ASN A 39 13.70 4.96 -3.11
N CYS A 40 14.19 5.67 -2.08
CA CYS A 40 13.45 5.83 -0.83
C CYS A 40 12.20 6.67 -1.09
N ILE A 41 11.11 6.03 -1.51
CA ILE A 41 9.83 6.71 -1.68
C ILE A 41 9.32 7.06 -0.28
N LYS A 42 9.65 8.28 0.20
CA LYS A 42 9.09 8.85 1.42
C LYS A 42 7.62 9.19 1.17
N ILE A 43 6.76 8.18 1.14
CA ILE A 43 5.32 8.41 1.20
C ILE A 43 4.96 8.53 2.68
N ASN A 44 4.52 9.71 3.08
CA ASN A 44 3.84 9.92 4.35
C ASN A 44 2.52 9.15 4.29
N ILE A 45 2.52 7.93 4.82
CA ILE A 45 1.31 7.09 4.92
C ILE A 45 0.52 7.55 6.14
N CYS A 46 0.03 8.80 6.11
CA CYS A 46 -1.08 9.20 6.97
C CYS A 46 -2.40 8.60 6.44
#